data_AF-A0AA35S667-F1
#
_entry.id   AF-A0AA35S667-F1
#
_cell.length_a   1.000
_cell.length_b   1.000
_cell.length_c   1.000
_cell.angle_alpha   90.00
_cell.angle_beta   90.00
_cell.angle_gamma   90.00
#
_symmetry.space_group_name_H-M   'P 1'
#
loop_
_entity.id
_entity.type
_entity.pdbx_description
1 polymer ?
#
loop_
_entity_poly.entity_id
_entity_poly.type
_entity_poly.pdbx_seq_one_letter_code
_entity_poly.pdbx_strand_id
1 'polypeptide(L)'
;MRRKRTLILILATLALILVLSLVINVPLDLRLLVLTPKILKYRGVIQQHAAKKALDARLICALIVQESGFDEEAKSAVGALGLTQLMPTTAKELGVQDPFDGNQSIAGATRHLRTLYNAFPESPHEHRHRLVLASYNSGLGRVRDAQALVRYHDAGDPLLWEPVSIALRQLTKQHTSMHREVWESGRPPHGYFEGASETLTHVKRVMRYYARIRFYEGLLFFL
;
A
#
# COMPACT_ATOMS: atom_id res chain seq x y z
N MET A 1 8.75 -47.15 15.28
CA MET A 1 7.60 -46.36 15.80
C MET A 1 7.80 -44.84 15.79
N ARG A 2 8.96 -44.30 16.19
CA ARG A 2 9.20 -42.83 16.24
C ARG A 2 8.98 -42.10 14.90
N ARG A 3 9.52 -42.60 13.78
CA ARG A 3 9.38 -41.98 12.44
C ARG A 3 7.92 -41.82 11.96
N LYS A 4 7.04 -42.80 12.23
CA LYS A 4 5.61 -42.71 11.87
C LYS A 4 4.87 -41.63 12.68
N ARG A 5 5.17 -41.51 13.99
CA ARG A 5 4.61 -40.45 14.84
C ARG A 5 5.09 -39.06 14.39
N THR A 6 6.36 -38.92 14.04
CA THR A 6 6.91 -37.67 13.49
C THR A 6 6.23 -37.28 12.18
N LEU A 7 6.01 -38.24 11.26
CA LEU A 7 5.32 -37.97 9.99
C LEU A 7 3.86 -37.54 10.19
N ILE A 8 3.13 -38.22 11.09
CA ILE A 8 1.74 -37.86 11.42
C ILE A 8 1.67 -36.45 12.01
N LEU A 9 2.58 -36.10 12.92
CA LEU A 9 2.64 -34.76 13.50
C LEU A 9 2.93 -33.69 12.44
N ILE A 10 3.88 -33.93 11.53
CA ILE A 10 4.18 -33.00 10.43
C ILE A 10 2.95 -32.77 9.55
N LEU A 11 2.27 -33.85 9.15
CA LEU A 11 1.06 -33.75 8.32
C LEU A 11 -0.08 -33.02 9.03
N ALA A 12 -0.29 -33.29 10.32
CA ALA A 12 -1.29 -32.59 11.12
C ALA A 12 -0.98 -31.09 11.25
N THR A 13 0.28 -30.71 11.46
CA THR A 13 0.72 -29.31 11.51
C THR A 13 0.53 -28.62 10.15
N LEU A 14 0.90 -29.26 9.04
CA LEU A 14 0.71 -28.71 7.69
C LEU A 14 -0.78 -28.52 7.37
N ALA A 15 -1.63 -29.49 7.72
CA ALA A 15 -3.07 -29.38 7.54
C ALA A 15 -3.66 -28.25 8.39
N LEU A 16 -3.22 -28.09 9.64
CA LEU A 16 -3.65 -26.99 10.51
C LEU A 16 -3.22 -25.62 9.96
N ILE A 17 -1.97 -25.50 9.49
CA ILE A 17 -1.47 -24.28 8.83
C ILE A 17 -2.33 -23.95 7.61
N LEU A 18 -2.65 -24.95 6.78
CA LEU A 18 -3.50 -24.76 5.61
C LEU A 18 -4.90 -24.28 6.01
N VAL A 19 -5.55 -24.94 6.98
CA VAL A 19 -6.88 -24.55 7.46
C VAL A 19 -6.88 -23.13 8.04
N LEU A 20 -5.91 -22.80 8.89
CA LEU A 20 -5.78 -21.45 9.46
C LEU A 20 -5.52 -20.41 8.36
N SER A 21 -4.69 -20.73 7.37
CA SER A 21 -4.42 -19.84 6.23
C SER A 21 -5.67 -19.56 5.40
N LEU A 22 -6.57 -20.54 5.27
CA LEU A 22 -7.85 -20.37 4.61
C LEU A 22 -8.76 -19.48 5.47
N VAL A 23 -9.01 -19.87 6.72
CA VAL A 23 -9.95 -19.17 7.63
C VAL A 23 -9.56 -17.70 7.85
N ILE A 24 -8.26 -17.39 8.05
CA ILE A 24 -7.78 -16.02 8.27
C ILE A 24 -7.99 -15.10 7.06
N ASN A 25 -8.05 -15.67 5.86
CA ASN A 25 -8.18 -14.91 4.61
C ASN A 25 -9.60 -14.91 4.03
N VAL A 26 -10.50 -15.77 4.51
CA VAL A 26 -11.92 -15.82 4.09
C VAL A 26 -12.55 -14.42 3.95
N PRO A 27 -12.42 -13.48 4.91
CA PRO A 27 -13.04 -12.16 4.75
C PRO A 27 -12.49 -11.35 3.56
N LEU A 28 -11.19 -11.44 3.28
CA LEU A 28 -10.59 -10.75 2.12
C LEU A 28 -11.02 -11.44 0.82
N ASP A 29 -11.09 -12.76 0.81
CA ASP A 29 -11.44 -13.56 -0.35
C ASP A 29 -12.89 -13.35 -0.76
N LEU A 30 -13.81 -13.35 0.22
CA LEU A 30 -15.21 -13.02 0.01
C LEU A 30 -15.34 -11.60 -0.54
N ARG A 31 -14.56 -10.64 -0.02
CA ARG A 31 -14.58 -9.28 -0.57
C ARG A 31 -14.07 -9.23 -2.01
N LEU A 32 -12.98 -9.93 -2.34
CA LEU A 32 -12.50 -10.01 -3.73
C LEU A 32 -13.51 -10.70 -4.65
N LEU A 33 -14.20 -11.74 -4.17
CA LEU A 33 -15.25 -12.42 -4.91
C LEU A 33 -16.42 -11.46 -5.22
N VAL A 34 -16.90 -10.72 -4.21
CA VAL A 34 -17.95 -9.70 -4.40
C VAL A 34 -17.51 -8.61 -5.38
N LEU A 35 -16.23 -8.22 -5.35
CA LEU A 35 -15.69 -7.20 -6.24
C LEU A 35 -15.32 -7.72 -7.63
N THR A 36 -15.38 -9.02 -7.88
CA THR A 36 -14.90 -9.63 -9.14
C THR A 36 -15.53 -9.01 -10.39
N PRO A 37 -16.85 -8.77 -10.48
CA PRO A 37 -17.44 -8.12 -11.67
C PRO A 37 -16.84 -6.73 -11.94
N LYS A 38 -16.60 -5.94 -10.88
CA LYS A 38 -15.99 -4.62 -10.99
C LYS A 38 -14.50 -4.70 -11.35
N ILE A 39 -13.76 -5.63 -10.74
CA ILE A 39 -12.36 -5.90 -11.09
C ILE A 39 -12.24 -6.22 -12.58
N LEU A 40 -13.11 -7.09 -13.10
CA LEU A 40 -13.13 -7.44 -14.53
C LEU A 40 -13.48 -6.24 -15.42
N LYS A 41 -14.42 -5.36 -15.01
CA LYS A 41 -14.75 -4.12 -15.73
C LYS A 41 -13.50 -3.25 -15.97
N TYR A 42 -12.61 -3.08 -14.99
CA TYR A 42 -11.42 -2.22 -15.13
C TYR A 42 -10.12 -2.96 -15.44
N ARG A 43 -10.12 -4.29 -15.52
CA ARG A 43 -8.92 -5.11 -15.72
C ARG A 43 -8.06 -4.60 -16.89
N GLY A 44 -8.69 -4.38 -18.05
CA GLY A 44 -7.98 -3.91 -19.24
C GLY A 44 -7.36 -2.52 -19.07
N VAL A 45 -8.08 -1.60 -18.42
CA VAL A 45 -7.60 -0.24 -18.12
C VAL A 45 -6.41 -0.28 -17.16
N ILE A 46 -6.50 -1.07 -16.09
CA ILE A 46 -5.42 -1.27 -15.13
C ILE A 46 -4.19 -1.84 -15.84
N GLN A 47 -4.34 -2.93 -16.60
CA GLN A 47 -3.24 -3.57 -17.32
C GLN A 47 -2.56 -2.61 -18.31
N GLN A 48 -3.34 -1.84 -19.06
CA GLN A 48 -2.83 -0.89 -20.03
C GLN A 48 -1.94 0.19 -19.37
N HIS A 49 -2.42 0.82 -18.30
CA HIS A 49 -1.65 1.88 -17.62
C HIS A 49 -0.48 1.32 -16.81
N ALA A 50 -0.66 0.16 -16.19
CA ALA A 50 0.40 -0.54 -15.47
C ALA A 50 1.58 -0.86 -16.40
N ALA A 51 1.30 -1.43 -17.57
CA ALA A 51 2.32 -1.77 -18.58
C ALA A 51 3.08 -0.52 -19.05
N LYS A 52 2.36 0.56 -19.41
CA LYS A 52 2.97 1.84 -19.82
C LYS A 52 3.90 2.46 -18.77
N LYS A 53 3.68 2.13 -17.50
CA LYS A 53 4.48 2.63 -16.38
C LYS A 53 5.36 1.55 -15.77
N ALA A 54 5.52 0.37 -16.38
CA ALA A 54 6.30 -0.75 -15.84
C ALA A 54 5.96 -1.09 -14.37
N LEU A 55 4.69 -0.95 -13.99
CA LEU A 55 4.17 -1.26 -12.66
C LEU A 55 3.40 -2.59 -12.69
N ASP A 56 3.31 -3.25 -11.55
CA ASP A 56 2.50 -4.46 -11.41
C ASP A 56 1.01 -4.10 -11.35
N ALA A 57 0.25 -4.53 -12.36
CA ALA A 57 -1.20 -4.33 -12.44
C ALA A 57 -1.95 -4.84 -11.20
N ARG A 58 -1.45 -5.91 -10.57
CA ARG A 58 -2.07 -6.51 -9.38
C ARG A 58 -1.94 -5.59 -8.16
N LEU A 59 -0.85 -4.82 -8.06
CA LEU A 59 -0.66 -3.84 -6.99
C LEU A 59 -1.62 -2.66 -7.14
N ILE A 60 -1.83 -2.19 -8.37
CA ILE A 60 -2.79 -1.11 -8.68
C ILE A 60 -4.22 -1.59 -8.39
N CYS A 61 -4.57 -2.83 -8.77
CA CYS A 61 -5.85 -3.42 -8.41
C CYS A 61 -6.03 -3.49 -6.88
N ALA A 62 -5.01 -3.97 -6.16
CA ALA A 62 -5.05 -4.06 -4.70
C ALA A 62 -5.24 -2.70 -4.03
N LEU A 63 -4.63 -1.65 -4.59
CA LEU A 63 -4.82 -0.27 -4.16
C LEU A 63 -6.29 0.13 -4.34
N ILE A 64 -6.87 -0.02 -5.53
CA ILE A 64 -8.27 0.38 -5.81
C ILE A 64 -9.27 -0.37 -4.92
N VAL A 65 -9.02 -1.66 -4.65
CA VAL A 65 -9.85 -2.43 -3.69
C VAL A 65 -9.85 -1.78 -2.32
N GLN A 66 -8.68 -1.31 -1.85
CA GLN A 66 -8.54 -0.67 -0.56
C GLN A 66 -9.11 0.76 -0.54
N GLU A 67 -8.93 1.52 -1.63
CA GLU A 67 -9.35 2.92 -1.72
C GLU A 67 -10.87 3.06 -1.80
N SER A 68 -11.52 2.43 -2.77
CA SER A 68 -12.96 2.59 -2.98
C SER A 68 -13.73 1.28 -3.10
N GLY A 69 -13.05 0.13 -3.16
CA GLY A 69 -13.73 -1.12 -3.52
C GLY A 69 -14.34 -1.03 -4.92
N PHE A 70 -13.65 -0.36 -5.84
CA PHE A 70 -14.13 -0.08 -7.20
C PHE A 70 -15.46 0.68 -7.28
N ASP A 71 -15.72 1.56 -6.31
CA ASP A 71 -16.77 2.56 -6.43
C ASP A 71 -16.21 3.78 -7.17
N GLU A 72 -16.75 4.06 -8.37
CA GLU A 72 -16.38 5.22 -9.19
C GLU A 72 -16.88 6.53 -8.58
N GLU A 73 -17.96 6.49 -7.80
CA GLU A 73 -18.62 7.67 -7.23
C GLU A 73 -18.14 7.98 -5.80
N ALA A 74 -17.19 7.19 -5.29
CA ALA A 74 -16.73 7.28 -3.91
C ALA A 74 -16.18 8.68 -3.57
N LYS A 75 -16.66 9.24 -2.45
CA LYS A 75 -16.17 10.49 -1.87
C LYS A 75 -15.84 10.25 -0.39
N SER A 76 -14.58 10.45 -0.01
CA SER A 76 -14.19 10.37 1.40
C SER A 76 -14.64 11.61 2.18
N ALA A 77 -14.72 11.49 3.51
CA ALA A 77 -15.01 12.60 4.39
C ALA A 77 -13.97 13.74 4.30
N VAL A 78 -12.73 13.43 3.89
CA VAL A 78 -11.64 14.39 3.73
C VAL A 78 -11.49 14.91 2.31
N GLY A 79 -12.38 14.52 1.38
CA GLY A 79 -12.47 15.08 0.03
C GLY A 79 -11.76 14.30 -1.07
N ALA A 80 -11.15 13.14 -0.77
CA ALA A 80 -10.64 12.22 -1.79
C ALA A 80 -11.76 11.63 -2.68
N LEU A 81 -11.49 11.43 -3.97
CA LEU A 81 -12.50 11.15 -5.00
C LEU A 81 -12.19 9.92 -5.88
N GLY A 82 -13.24 9.20 -6.26
CA GLY A 82 -13.24 8.20 -7.32
C GLY A 82 -12.54 6.88 -6.98
N LEU A 83 -12.23 6.08 -8.00
CA LEU A 83 -11.67 4.74 -7.83
C LEU A 83 -10.40 4.69 -6.97
N THR A 84 -9.54 5.70 -7.13
CA THR A 84 -8.20 5.70 -6.52
C THR A 84 -8.07 6.72 -5.40
N GLN A 85 -9.20 7.35 -4.99
CA GLN A 85 -9.28 8.30 -3.89
C GLN A 85 -8.17 9.37 -3.96
N LEU A 86 -8.02 10.01 -5.12
CA LEU A 86 -7.08 11.13 -5.25
C LEU A 86 -7.70 12.37 -4.60
N MET A 87 -6.87 13.14 -3.89
CA MET A 87 -7.25 14.49 -3.46
C MET A 87 -7.42 15.40 -4.69
N PRO A 88 -8.36 16.36 -4.68
CA PRO A 88 -8.63 17.21 -5.86
C PRO A 88 -7.39 17.95 -6.39
N THR A 89 -6.53 18.43 -5.49
CA THR A 89 -5.26 19.08 -5.86
C THR A 89 -4.32 18.11 -6.56
N THR A 90 -4.14 16.91 -6.00
CA THR A 90 -3.33 15.84 -6.59
C THR A 90 -3.89 15.36 -7.93
N ALA A 91 -5.21 15.24 -8.07
CA ALA A 91 -5.85 14.89 -9.34
C ALA A 91 -5.49 15.93 -10.43
N LYS A 92 -5.57 17.22 -10.10
CA LYS A 92 -5.19 18.32 -11.00
C LYS A 92 -3.72 18.26 -11.40
N GLU A 93 -2.81 18.09 -10.44
CA GLU A 93 -1.36 17.95 -10.68
C GLU A 93 -1.03 16.75 -11.57
N LEU A 94 -1.81 15.68 -11.46
CA LEU A 94 -1.67 14.49 -12.28
C LEU A 94 -2.36 14.60 -13.62
N GLY A 95 -3.04 15.71 -13.96
CA GLY A 95 -3.76 15.88 -15.22
C GLY A 95 -5.04 15.03 -15.31
N VAL A 96 -5.69 14.76 -14.18
CA VAL A 96 -7.02 14.14 -14.11
C VAL A 96 -8.05 15.26 -14.10
N GLN A 97 -8.88 15.33 -15.15
CA GLN A 97 -9.93 16.36 -15.26
C GLN A 97 -11.20 15.93 -14.53
N ASP A 98 -11.55 14.64 -14.66
CA ASP A 98 -12.65 14.02 -13.94
C ASP A 98 -12.14 12.83 -13.10
N PRO A 99 -12.06 12.98 -11.76
CA PRO A 99 -11.68 11.88 -10.86
C PRO A 99 -12.68 10.72 -10.80
N PHE A 100 -13.94 10.93 -11.21
CA PHE A 100 -14.99 9.92 -11.24
C PHE A 100 -14.95 9.08 -12.54
N ASP A 101 -14.29 9.56 -13.59
CA ASP A 101 -14.00 8.77 -14.78
C ASP A 101 -12.96 7.69 -14.45
N GLY A 102 -13.36 6.42 -14.52
CA GLY A 102 -12.52 5.31 -14.09
C GLY A 102 -11.19 5.23 -14.82
N ASN A 103 -11.14 5.56 -16.12
CA ASN A 103 -9.90 5.55 -16.88
C ASN A 103 -8.95 6.69 -16.47
N GLN A 104 -9.45 7.91 -16.32
CA GLN A 104 -8.66 9.05 -15.86
C GLN A 104 -8.16 8.85 -14.42
N SER A 105 -9.03 8.37 -13.53
CA SER A 105 -8.71 8.04 -12.14
C SER A 105 -7.53 7.05 -12.06
N ILE A 106 -7.65 5.90 -12.75
CA ILE A 106 -6.61 4.86 -12.79
C ILE A 106 -5.33 5.37 -13.45
N ALA A 107 -5.43 6.14 -14.54
CA ALA A 107 -4.27 6.71 -15.22
C ALA A 107 -3.50 7.69 -14.31
N GLY A 108 -4.21 8.55 -13.59
CA GLY A 108 -3.66 9.50 -12.63
C GLY A 108 -2.93 8.80 -11.50
N ALA A 109 -3.59 7.84 -10.82
CA ALA A 109 -2.98 7.09 -9.74
C ALA A 109 -1.76 6.29 -10.21
N THR A 110 -1.80 5.72 -11.41
CA THR A 110 -0.66 4.98 -11.98
C THR A 110 0.53 5.89 -12.29
N ARG A 111 0.29 7.12 -12.76
CA ARG A 111 1.34 8.15 -12.88
C ARG A 111 1.94 8.47 -11.51
N HIS A 112 1.09 8.69 -10.52
CA HIS A 112 1.54 9.02 -9.16
C HIS A 112 2.37 7.90 -8.53
N LEU A 113 1.89 6.65 -8.59
CA LEU A 113 2.60 5.48 -8.10
C LEU A 113 3.97 5.33 -8.75
N ARG A 114 4.10 5.61 -10.05
CA ARG A 114 5.40 5.59 -10.73
C ARG A 114 6.32 6.68 -10.20
N THR A 115 5.83 7.92 -10.04
CA THR A 115 6.62 8.99 -9.42
C THR A 115 7.12 8.60 -8.04
N LEU A 116 6.25 8.04 -7.20
CA LEU A 116 6.61 7.57 -5.86
C LEU A 116 7.60 6.39 -5.92
N TYR A 117 7.41 5.43 -6.81
CA TYR A 117 8.32 4.29 -6.98
C TYR A 117 9.72 4.74 -7.35
N ASN A 118 9.83 5.73 -8.23
CA ASN A 118 11.11 6.30 -8.63
C ASN A 118 11.78 7.12 -7.52
N ALA A 119 11.05 7.54 -6.48
CA ALA A 119 11.64 8.19 -5.31
C ALA A 119 12.44 7.20 -4.45
N PHE A 120 12.25 5.89 -4.59
CA PHE A 120 12.93 4.89 -3.75
C PHE A 120 13.79 3.92 -4.57
N PRO A 121 14.76 4.41 -5.39
CA PRO A 121 15.50 3.58 -6.34
C PRO A 121 16.42 2.55 -5.68
N GLU A 122 16.85 2.80 -4.45
CA GLU A 122 17.75 1.91 -3.68
C GLU A 122 17.00 0.93 -2.79
N SER A 123 15.71 1.15 -2.50
CA SER A 123 14.95 0.26 -1.63
C SER A 123 14.71 -1.10 -2.31
N PRO A 124 14.94 -2.23 -1.63
CA PRO A 124 14.62 -3.54 -2.21
C PRO A 124 13.14 -3.65 -2.57
N HIS A 125 12.81 -4.41 -3.61
CA HIS A 125 11.49 -4.42 -4.26
C HIS A 125 10.31 -4.55 -3.27
N GLU A 126 10.38 -5.46 -2.31
CA GLU A 126 9.30 -5.68 -1.33
C GLU A 126 9.11 -4.47 -0.40
N HIS A 127 10.19 -3.90 0.13
CA HIS A 127 10.12 -2.72 0.99
C HIS A 127 9.75 -1.47 0.18
N ARG A 128 10.20 -1.39 -1.07
CA ARG A 128 9.88 -0.29 -1.99
C ARG A 128 8.38 -0.17 -2.21
N HIS A 129 7.67 -1.27 -2.45
CA HIS A 129 6.21 -1.24 -2.55
C HIS A 129 5.54 -0.66 -1.30
N ARG A 130 6.00 -1.06 -0.11
CA ARG A 130 5.44 -0.55 1.16
C ARG A 130 5.72 0.94 1.36
N LEU A 131 6.93 1.41 1.04
CA LEU A 131 7.30 2.83 1.11
C LEU A 131 6.50 3.68 0.10
N VAL A 132 6.27 3.14 -1.10
CA VAL A 132 5.42 3.78 -2.13
C VAL A 132 3.97 3.91 -1.63
N LEU A 133 3.39 2.83 -1.10
CA LEU A 133 2.02 2.86 -0.57
C LEU A 133 1.89 3.79 0.64
N ALA A 134 2.88 3.80 1.53
CA ALA A 134 2.93 4.73 2.64
C ALA A 134 2.99 6.19 2.15
N SER A 135 3.78 6.45 1.11
CA SER A 135 3.89 7.78 0.50
C SER A 135 2.61 8.18 -0.24
N TYR A 136 1.89 7.22 -0.84
CA TYR A 136 0.60 7.47 -1.50
C TYR A 136 -0.45 7.94 -0.48
N ASN A 137 -0.50 7.30 0.70
CA ASN A 137 -1.47 7.64 1.74
C ASN A 137 -1.07 8.86 2.59
N SER A 138 0.20 8.97 3.00
CA SER A 138 0.66 10.02 3.94
C SER A 138 1.41 11.19 3.28
N GLY A 139 1.77 11.05 2.01
CA GLY A 139 2.67 11.96 1.30
C GLY A 139 4.14 11.57 1.44
N LEU A 140 4.89 11.72 0.35
CA LEU A 140 6.32 11.39 0.26
C LEU A 140 7.16 12.09 1.33
N GLY A 141 6.87 13.35 1.62
CA GLY A 141 7.62 14.16 2.59
C GLY A 141 7.67 13.52 3.98
N ARG A 142 6.56 12.95 4.45
CA ARG A 142 6.50 12.28 5.76
C ARG A 142 7.34 11.01 5.82
N VAL A 143 7.33 10.24 4.73
CA VAL A 143 8.21 9.06 4.60
C VAL A 143 9.67 9.47 4.57
N ARG A 144 10.01 10.61 3.96
CA ARG A 144 11.38 11.17 3.98
C ARG A 144 11.80 11.65 5.36
N ASP A 145 10.91 12.30 6.10
CA ASP A 145 11.16 12.73 7.47
C ASP A 145 11.39 11.52 8.38
N ALA A 146 10.60 10.46 8.23
CA ALA A 146 10.82 9.19 8.94
C ALA A 146 12.16 8.54 8.56
N GLN A 147 12.54 8.52 7.28
CA GLN A 147 13.86 8.05 6.85
C GLN A 147 15.01 8.89 7.45
N ALA A 148 14.80 10.19 7.66
CA ALA A 148 15.78 11.07 8.29
C ALA A 148 15.95 10.72 9.78
N LEU A 149 14.86 10.47 10.50
CA LEU A 149 14.92 9.96 11.88
C LEU A 149 15.69 8.64 11.99
N VAL A 150 15.40 7.69 11.10
CA VAL A 150 16.11 6.40 11.07
C VAL A 150 17.62 6.60 10.89
N ARG A 151 18.02 7.47 9.95
CA ARG A 151 19.45 7.79 9.70
C ARG A 151 20.11 8.47 10.90
N TYR A 152 19.46 9.49 11.46
CA TYR A 152 20.05 10.30 12.51
C TYR A 152 20.31 9.49 13.79
N HIS A 153 19.37 8.63 14.17
CA HIS A 153 19.46 7.80 15.37
C HIS A 153 20.10 6.42 15.15
N ASP A 154 20.60 6.14 13.94
CA ASP A 154 21.12 4.81 13.55
C ASP A 154 20.13 3.67 13.90
N ALA A 155 18.84 3.91 13.66
CA ALA A 155 17.75 3.01 14.09
C ALA A 155 17.45 1.89 13.07
N GLY A 156 18.45 1.48 12.28
CA GLY A 156 18.35 0.51 11.19
C GLY A 156 18.47 1.14 9.80
N ASP A 157 18.19 0.35 8.75
CA ASP A 157 18.33 0.80 7.37
C ASP A 157 17.11 1.64 6.91
N PRO A 158 17.29 2.92 6.54
CA PRO A 158 16.20 3.79 6.07
C PRO A 158 15.61 3.36 4.71
N LEU A 159 16.25 2.43 3.99
CA LEU A 159 15.73 1.88 2.74
C LEU A 159 14.69 0.77 2.96
N LEU A 160 14.56 0.29 4.19
CA LEU A 160 13.62 -0.76 4.58
C LEU A 160 12.34 -0.20 5.19
N TRP A 161 11.23 -0.88 4.96
CA TRP A 161 9.91 -0.49 5.47
C TRP A 161 9.84 -0.50 7.00
N GLU A 162 10.43 -1.50 7.65
CA GLU A 162 10.22 -1.76 9.07
C GLU A 162 10.76 -0.62 9.94
N PRO A 163 12.03 -0.19 9.81
CA PRO A 163 12.55 0.98 10.54
C PRO A 163 11.74 2.24 10.24
N VAL A 164 11.42 2.49 8.97
CA VAL A 164 10.65 3.67 8.55
C VAL A 164 9.24 3.68 9.14
N SER A 165 8.59 2.52 9.24
CA SER A 165 7.25 2.40 9.83
C SER A 165 7.23 2.71 11.33
N ILE A 166 8.33 2.42 12.04
CA ILE A 166 8.50 2.78 13.45
C ILE A 166 8.69 4.29 13.54
N ALA A 167 9.60 4.85 12.75
CA ALA A 167 9.87 6.29 12.73
C ALA A 167 8.67 7.15 12.31
N LEU A 168 7.80 6.66 11.42
CA LEU A 168 6.55 7.36 11.06
C LEU A 168 5.67 7.63 12.28
N ARG A 169 5.62 6.72 13.27
CA ARG A 169 4.86 6.89 14.52
C ARG A 169 5.48 7.94 15.46
N GLN A 170 6.74 8.29 15.22
CA GLN A 170 7.48 9.24 16.03
C GLN A 170 7.39 10.66 15.47
N LEU A 171 6.75 10.89 14.31
CA LEU A 171 6.57 12.22 13.74
C LEU A 171 5.47 13.05 14.45
N THR A 172 5.22 12.82 15.73
CA THR A 172 4.16 13.49 16.50
C THR A 172 4.74 14.56 17.43
N LYS A 173 3.89 15.49 17.89
CA LYS A 173 4.32 16.55 18.83
C LYS A 173 4.92 16.00 20.13
N GLN A 174 4.54 14.78 20.53
CA GLN A 174 5.06 14.12 21.73
C GLN A 174 6.57 13.85 21.65
N HIS A 175 7.13 13.78 20.44
CA HIS A 175 8.54 13.52 20.20
C HIS A 175 9.34 14.78 19.85
N THR A 176 8.81 15.97 20.15
CA THR A 176 9.48 17.26 19.81
C THR A 176 10.92 17.33 20.34
N SER A 177 11.21 16.76 21.52
CA SER A 177 12.57 16.75 22.07
C SER A 177 13.55 16.01 21.14
N MET A 178 13.16 14.82 20.65
CA MET A 178 13.91 14.05 19.66
C MET A 178 14.06 14.83 18.34
N HIS A 179 13.00 15.52 17.89
CA HIS A 179 13.02 16.28 16.64
C HIS A 179 13.99 17.47 16.66
N ARG A 180 14.22 18.07 17.84
CA ARG A 180 15.21 19.16 18.01
C ARG A 180 16.66 18.71 17.83
N GLU A 181 16.93 17.43 18.02
CA GLU A 181 18.25 16.86 17.74
C GLU A 181 18.45 16.72 16.23
N VAL A 182 17.39 16.39 15.49
CA VAL A 182 17.46 15.99 14.08
C VAL A 182 17.35 17.19 13.13
N TRP A 183 16.52 18.18 13.47
CA TRP A 183 16.25 19.33 12.60
C TRP A 183 16.40 20.65 13.36
N GLU A 184 17.10 21.61 12.75
CA GLU A 184 17.31 22.96 13.32
C GLU A 184 15.99 23.67 13.66
N SER A 185 14.94 23.45 12.86
CA SER A 185 13.62 24.02 13.10
C SER A 185 12.91 23.46 14.35
N GLY A 186 13.44 22.40 14.95
CA GLY A 186 12.88 21.72 16.11
C GLY A 186 11.68 20.82 15.81
N ARG A 187 11.37 20.57 14.54
CA ARG A 187 10.22 19.77 14.09
C ARG A 187 10.50 19.13 12.72
N PRO A 188 9.71 18.11 12.30
CA PRO A 188 9.83 17.53 10.97
C PRO A 188 9.60 18.58 9.87
N PRO A 189 10.39 18.61 8.79
CA PRO A 189 10.25 19.55 7.68
C PRO A 189 8.85 19.58 7.08
N HIS A 190 8.14 18.44 7.01
CA HIS A 190 6.78 18.34 6.49
C HIS A 190 5.71 18.41 7.58
N GLY A 191 6.09 18.86 8.77
CA GLY A 191 5.23 19.02 9.93
C GLY A 191 4.93 17.71 10.67
N TYR A 192 4.26 17.87 11.81
CA TYR A 192 3.83 16.73 12.61
C TYR A 192 2.79 15.87 11.88
N PHE A 193 2.75 14.59 12.25
CA PHE A 193 1.93 13.58 11.61
C PHE A 193 1.33 12.61 12.63
N GLU A 194 0.02 12.72 12.82
CA GLU A 194 -0.76 11.86 13.73
C GLU A 194 -1.38 10.64 12.99
N GLY A 195 -1.30 10.61 11.66
CA GLY A 195 -1.93 9.60 10.80
C GLY A 195 -1.15 8.29 10.62
N ALA A 196 -0.06 8.07 11.37
CA ALA A 196 0.82 6.92 11.14
C ALA A 196 0.10 5.57 11.26
N SER A 197 -0.80 5.44 12.23
CA SER A 197 -1.60 4.22 12.41
C SER A 197 -2.50 3.92 11.20
N GLU A 198 -3.08 4.94 10.59
CA GLU A 198 -3.89 4.82 9.38
C GLU A 198 -3.02 4.38 8.19
N THR A 199 -1.88 5.04 7.97
CA THR A 199 -0.94 4.69 6.88
C THR A 199 -0.42 3.27 6.98
N LEU A 200 -0.02 2.83 8.18
CA LEU A 200 0.47 1.48 8.36
C LEU A 200 -0.64 0.44 8.15
N THR A 201 -1.87 0.77 8.55
CA THR A 201 -3.04 -0.08 8.29
C THR A 201 -3.35 -0.13 6.79
N HIS A 202 -3.28 0.99 6.08
CA HIS A 202 -3.45 1.09 4.63
C HIS A 202 -2.44 0.21 3.90
N VAL A 203 -1.14 0.38 4.16
CA VAL A 203 -0.06 -0.44 3.58
C VAL A 203 -0.30 -1.92 3.83
N LYS A 204 -0.63 -2.30 5.07
CA LYS A 204 -0.92 -3.69 5.43
C LYS A 204 -2.10 -4.24 4.62
N ARG A 205 -3.20 -3.50 4.48
CA ARG A 205 -4.39 -3.95 3.76
C ARG A 205 -4.13 -4.09 2.26
N VAL A 206 -3.50 -3.09 1.63
CA VAL A 206 -3.14 -3.18 0.20
C VAL A 206 -2.23 -4.38 -0.05
N MET A 207 -1.20 -4.58 0.77
CA MET A 207 -0.28 -5.71 0.59
C MET A 207 -0.97 -7.06 0.80
N ARG A 208 -1.97 -7.15 1.69
CA ARG A 208 -2.80 -8.37 1.81
C ARG A 208 -3.63 -8.60 0.56
N TYR A 209 -4.32 -7.59 0.01
CA TYR A 209 -5.05 -7.75 -1.26
C TYR A 209 -4.11 -8.12 -2.41
N TYR A 210 -2.94 -7.49 -2.50
CA TYR A 210 -1.93 -7.80 -3.51
C TYR A 210 -1.49 -9.27 -3.44
N ALA A 211 -1.20 -9.78 -2.25
CA ALA A 211 -0.85 -11.19 -2.04
C ALA A 211 -2.00 -12.13 -2.44
N ARG A 212 -3.25 -11.80 -2.11
CA ARG A 212 -4.43 -12.61 -2.49
C ARG A 212 -4.67 -12.57 -4.00
N ILE A 213 -4.60 -11.41 -4.65
CA ILE A 213 -4.74 -11.29 -6.11
C ILE A 213 -3.65 -12.09 -6.83
N ARG A 214 -2.41 -12.06 -6.33
CA ARG A 214 -1.31 -12.90 -6.85
C ARG A 214 -1.54 -14.40 -6.63
N PHE A 215 -2.21 -14.78 -5.56
CA PHE A 215 -2.58 -16.18 -5.35
C PHE A 215 -3.65 -16.66 -6.35
N TYR A 216 -4.55 -15.76 -6.75
CA TYR A 216 -5.66 -16.03 -7.67
C TYR A 216 -5.35 -15.75 -9.15
N GLU A 217 -4.08 -15.74 -9.56
CA GLU A 217 -3.69 -15.33 -10.93
C GLU A 217 -4.55 -15.99 -12.03
N GLY A 218 -4.83 -17.29 -11.93
CA GLY A 218 -5.66 -18.00 -12.91
C GLY A 218 -7.17 -17.73 -12.87
N LEU A 219 -7.69 -17.05 -11.85
CA LEU A 219 -9.14 -16.81 -11.67
C LEU A 219 -9.55 -15.35 -11.93
N LEU A 220 -8.65 -14.39 -11.67
CA LEU A 220 -8.99 -12.96 -11.68
C LEU A 220 -8.22 -12.13 -12.72
N PHE A 221 -7.06 -12.59 -13.22
CA PHE A 221 -6.14 -11.72 -13.97
C PHE A 221 -5.44 -12.34 -15.20
N PHE A 222 -5.57 -13.64 -15.50
CA PHE A 222 -5.01 -14.33 -16.67
C PHE A 222 -6.04 -15.38 -17.15
N LEU A 223 -6.77 -15.22 -18.26
CA LEU A 223 -6.36 -15.25 -19.67
C LEU A 223 -5.95 -13.91 -20.28
#